data_AF-A0A7V7G0A2-F1
#
_entry.id   AF-A0A7V7G0A2-F1
#
_cell.length_a   1.000
_cell.length_b   1.000
_cell.length_c   1.000
_cell.angle_alpha   90.00
_cell.angle_beta   90.00
_cell.angle_gamma   90.00
#
_symmetry.space_group_name_H-M   'P 1'
#
loop_
_entity.id
_entity.type
_entity.pdbx_description
1 polymer ?
#
loop_
_entity_poly.entity_id
_entity_poly.type
_entity_poly.pdbx_seq_one_letter_code
_entity_poly.pdbx_strand_id
1 'polypeptide(L)'
;MQLWLDTLASPVGELRLVGDAQGVLRALEFHDYDERLHRLLTRHYRHYEFIEGKAPASIRQALEAYFDGEPSHLDAVPVATGGTDFQRQVWQALRQIPMGATLSYGELAARVGRPGASRAVGLANGANPIAIVVPCHRVIGANGTLTGYGGGLPRKRWLVAHEQRLSGATLALF
;
A
#
# COMPACT_ATOMS: atom_id res chain seq x y z
N MET A 1 19.48 -3.38 10.32
CA MET A 1 19.25 -2.35 9.28
C MET A 1 18.75 -1.10 9.96
N GLN A 2 19.38 0.05 9.74
CA GLN A 2 18.86 1.32 10.24
C GLN A 2 17.76 1.84 9.33
N LEU A 3 16.65 2.28 9.92
CA LEU A 3 15.48 2.79 9.23
C LEU A 3 15.06 4.11 9.86
N TRP A 4 14.83 5.16 9.06
CA TRP A 4 14.17 6.35 9.59
C TRP A 4 12.68 6.08 9.79
N LEU A 5 12.09 6.75 10.78
CA LEU A 5 10.65 6.74 11.05
C LEU A 5 10.14 8.17 11.07
N ASP A 6 9.19 8.47 10.19
CA ASP A 6 8.50 9.75 10.10
C ASP A 6 6.98 9.54 10.23
N THR A 7 6.24 10.60 10.53
CA THR A 7 4.78 10.58 10.59
C THR A 7 4.15 11.63 9.68
N LEU A 8 2.94 11.31 9.21
CA LEU A 8 2.14 12.19 8.36
C LEU A 8 0.67 12.08 8.73
N ALA A 9 0.03 13.19 9.07
CA ALA A 9 -1.41 13.23 9.26
C ALA A 9 -2.13 13.01 7.92
N SER A 10 -3.25 12.28 7.92
CA SER A 10 -4.06 12.08 6.72
C SER A 10 -5.55 11.94 7.05
N PRO A 11 -6.45 12.08 6.06
CA PRO A 11 -7.88 11.83 6.24
C PRO A 11 -8.24 10.41 6.70
N VAL A 12 -7.31 9.45 6.58
CA VAL A 12 -7.48 8.06 7.03
C VAL A 12 -6.69 7.76 8.31
N GLY A 13 -6.29 8.79 9.06
CA GLY A 13 -5.51 8.70 10.29
C GLY A 13 -4.02 8.97 10.08
N GLU A 14 -3.26 9.02 11.17
CA GLU A 14 -1.82 9.24 11.09
C GLU A 14 -1.11 8.05 10.44
N LEU A 15 -0.23 8.35 9.49
CA LEU A 15 0.62 7.39 8.80
C LEU A 15 2.00 7.37 9.45
N ARG A 16 2.59 6.17 9.56
CA ARG A 16 4.00 5.93 9.85
C ARG A 16 4.72 5.59 8.56
N LEU A 17 5.70 6.41 8.19
CA LEU A 17 6.54 6.21 7.03
C LEU A 17 7.89 5.69 7.51
N VAL A 18 8.33 4.58 6.94
CA VAL A 18 9.61 3.95 7.29
C VAL A 18 10.42 3.76 6.04
N GLY A 19 11.66 4.24 6.03
CA GLY A 19 12.56 4.02 4.92
C GLY A 19 14.02 3.91 5.33
N ASP A 20 14.88 3.71 4.35
CA ASP A 20 16.31 3.49 4.57
C ASP A 20 17.16 4.74 4.32
N ALA A 21 18.46 4.65 4.61
CA ALA A 21 19.42 5.72 4.38
C ALA A 21 19.55 6.15 2.90
N GLN A 22 19.02 5.38 1.95
CA GLN A 22 18.99 5.72 0.52
C GLN A 22 17.73 6.51 0.14
N GLY A 23 16.87 6.83 1.11
CA GLY A 23 15.61 7.53 0.86
C GLY A 23 14.53 6.64 0.24
N VAL A 24 14.67 5.32 0.32
CA VAL A 24 13.71 4.36 -0.25
C VAL A 24 12.71 3.94 0.82
N LEU A 25 11.41 3.99 0.48
CA LEU A 25 10.35 3.58 1.39
C LEU A 25 10.34 2.05 1.57
N ARG A 26 10.41 1.61 2.83
CA ARG A 26 10.44 0.21 3.26
C ARG A 26 9.13 -0.26 3.89
N ALA A 27 8.41 0.67 4.51
CA ALA A 27 7.06 0.46 5.02
C ALA A 27 6.26 1.78 5.06
N LEU A 28 4.94 1.64 4.95
CA LEU A 28 3.96 2.69 5.22
C LEU A 28 2.77 2.01 5.88
N GLU A 29 2.47 2.42 7.11
CA GLU A 29 1.41 1.82 7.92
C GLU A 29 0.61 2.90 8.66
N PHE A 30 -0.58 2.56 9.14
CA PHE A 30 -1.36 3.43 10.01
C PHE A 30 -0.86 3.34 11.46
N HIS A 31 -0.81 4.47 12.17
CA HIS A 31 -0.30 4.53 13.55
C HIS A 31 -0.98 3.54 14.50
N ASP A 32 -2.28 3.31 14.36
CA ASP A 32 -3.08 2.34 15.13
C ASP A 32 -2.84 0.87 14.75
N TYR A 33 -1.94 0.61 13.80
CA TYR A 33 -1.52 -0.74 13.34
C TYR A 33 -0.02 -0.97 13.57
N ASP A 34 0.57 -0.33 14.58
CA ASP A 34 2.02 -0.39 14.84
C ASP A 34 2.55 -1.81 15.10
N GLU A 35 1.78 -2.66 15.78
CA GLU A 35 2.15 -4.08 15.96
C GLU A 35 2.29 -4.82 14.63
N ARG A 36 1.45 -4.47 13.63
CA ARG A 36 1.54 -5.04 12.28
C ARG A 36 2.78 -4.52 11.57
N LEU A 37 3.09 -3.23 11.68
CA LEU A 37 4.33 -2.64 11.16
C LEU A 37 5.54 -3.40 11.67
N HIS A 38 5.69 -3.51 12.99
CA HIS A 38 6.82 -4.20 13.62
C HIS A 38 6.90 -5.66 13.17
N ARG A 39 5.77 -6.38 13.12
CA ARG A 39 5.72 -7.78 12.66
C ARG A 39 6.22 -7.95 11.23
N LEU A 40 5.81 -7.08 10.31
CA LEU A 40 6.23 -7.13 8.91
C LEU A 40 7.71 -6.74 8.75
N LEU A 41 8.18 -5.71 9.45
CA LEU A 41 9.59 -5.31 9.44
C LEU A 41 10.49 -6.44 9.99
N THR A 42 10.13 -7.08 11.10
CA THR A 42 10.86 -8.24 11.64
C THR A 42 10.88 -9.40 10.64
N ARG A 43 9.76 -9.67 9.96
CA ARG A 43 9.70 -10.72 8.93
C ARG A 43 10.57 -10.42 7.71
N HIS A 44 10.73 -9.15 7.33
CA HIS A 44 11.45 -8.77 6.12
C HIS A 44 12.94 -8.52 6.35
N TYR A 45 13.30 -7.96 7.50
CA TYR A 45 14.66 -7.50 7.75
C TYR A 45 15.37 -8.20 8.92
N ARG A 46 14.64 -9.04 9.69
CA ARG A 46 15.09 -9.76 10.90
C ARG A 46 15.52 -8.84 12.04
N HIS A 47 16.50 -8.00 11.80
CA HIS A 47 17.06 -7.03 12.74
C HIS A 47 17.01 -5.64 12.10
N TYR A 48 16.24 -4.73 12.72
CA TYR A 48 16.21 -3.33 12.35
C TYR A 48 16.19 -2.45 13.60
N GLU A 49 16.58 -1.21 13.40
CA GLU A 49 16.57 -0.17 14.42
C GLU A 49 15.98 1.08 13.79
N PHE A 50 15.08 1.74 14.52
CA PHE A 50 14.61 3.06 14.12
C PHE A 50 15.61 4.12 14.54
N ILE A 51 15.99 4.95 13.58
CA ILE A 51 16.81 6.14 13.80
C ILE A 51 15.95 7.39 13.60
N GLU A 52 16.34 8.49 14.23
CA GLU A 52 15.74 9.79 13.94
C GLU A 52 15.97 10.15 12.47
N GLY A 53 14.91 10.56 11.78
CA GLY A 53 14.97 10.95 10.39
C GLY A 53 13.61 11.35 9.87
N LYS A 54 13.59 12.02 8.73
CA LYS A 54 12.36 12.41 8.02
C LYS A 54 12.31 11.75 6.66
N ALA A 55 11.10 11.48 6.18
CA ALA A 55 10.93 11.03 4.82
C ALA A 55 11.44 12.11 3.84
N PRO A 56 12.04 11.74 2.70
CA PRO A 56 12.33 12.68 1.63
C PRO A 56 11.11 13.53 1.29
N ALA A 57 11.32 14.83 1.03
CA ALA A 57 10.23 15.76 0.77
C ALA A 57 9.32 15.31 -0.38
N SER A 58 9.90 14.66 -1.41
CA SER A 58 9.14 14.09 -2.53
C SER A 58 8.14 13.02 -2.11
N ILE A 59 8.45 12.20 -1.10
CA ILE A 59 7.52 11.18 -0.59
C ILE A 59 6.36 11.85 0.17
N ARG A 60 6.67 12.85 1.01
CA ARG A 60 5.65 13.59 1.77
C ARG A 60 4.71 14.34 0.82
N GLN A 61 5.28 15.09 -0.12
CA GLN A 61 4.54 15.83 -1.15
C GLN A 61 3.65 14.91 -1.99
N ALA A 62 4.14 13.73 -2.38
CA ALA A 62 3.34 12.76 -3.13
C ALA A 62 2.14 12.26 -2.32
N LEU A 63 2.31 11.98 -1.02
CA LEU A 63 1.21 11.55 -0.14
C LEU A 63 0.23 12.68 0.15
N GLU A 64 0.72 13.89 0.43
CA GLU A 64 -0.10 15.09 0.67
C GLU A 64 -0.94 15.39 -0.57
N ALA A 65 -0.31 15.50 -1.75
CA ALA A 65 -1.01 15.69 -3.02
C ALA A 65 -2.04 14.58 -3.29
N TYR A 66 -1.73 13.32 -2.96
CA TYR A 66 -2.69 12.23 -3.08
C TYR A 66 -3.94 12.52 -2.26
N PHE A 67 -3.80 12.81 -0.97
CA PHE A 67 -4.96 13.05 -0.10
C PHE A 67 -5.73 14.34 -0.44
N ASP A 68 -5.03 15.36 -0.95
CA ASP A 68 -5.63 16.62 -1.40
C ASP A 68 -6.39 16.46 -2.72
N GLY A 69 -6.19 15.35 -3.43
CA GLY A 69 -6.82 15.10 -4.73
C GLY A 69 -6.09 15.68 -5.92
N GLU A 70 -4.83 16.07 -5.72
CA GLU A 70 -3.94 16.64 -6.72
C GLU A 70 -3.12 15.54 -7.43
N PRO A 71 -2.49 15.84 -8.58
CA PRO A 71 -1.55 14.94 -9.22
C PRO A 71 -0.40 14.53 -8.27
N SER A 72 -0.43 13.28 -7.81
CA SER A 72 0.33 12.83 -6.64
C SER A 72 1.61 12.05 -6.92
N HIS A 73 1.82 11.57 -8.15
CA HIS A 73 3.01 10.81 -8.54
C HIS A 73 3.41 9.68 -7.56
N LEU A 74 2.44 9.05 -6.87
CA LEU A 74 2.70 7.96 -5.91
C LEU A 74 3.41 6.77 -6.56
N ASP A 75 3.20 6.56 -7.85
CA ASP A 75 3.85 5.54 -8.67
C ASP A 75 5.35 5.79 -8.88
N ALA A 76 5.81 7.04 -8.72
CA ALA A 76 7.22 7.42 -8.77
C ALA A 76 7.93 7.29 -7.41
N VAL A 77 7.20 7.13 -6.30
CA VAL A 77 7.80 6.96 -4.97
C VAL A 77 8.66 5.69 -4.95
N PRO A 78 9.97 5.79 -4.62
CA PRO A 78 10.85 4.63 -4.59
C PRO A 78 10.48 3.71 -3.43
N VAL A 79 10.26 2.43 -3.75
CA VAL A 79 9.91 1.40 -2.77
C VAL A 79 10.85 0.21 -2.89
N ALA A 80 11.15 -0.41 -1.76
CA ALA A 80 11.84 -1.69 -1.74
C ALA A 80 11.38 -2.54 -0.57
N THR A 81 11.10 -3.82 -0.84
CA THR A 81 10.43 -4.72 0.11
C THR A 81 11.25 -6.00 0.33
N GLY A 82 11.31 -6.47 1.59
CA GLY A 82 12.01 -7.71 1.96
C GLY A 82 11.15 -8.98 1.94
N GLY A 83 10.04 -9.00 1.16
CA GLY A 83 9.17 -10.17 1.03
C GLY A 83 9.78 -11.32 0.22
N THR A 84 9.04 -12.43 0.07
CA THR A 84 9.42 -13.51 -0.85
C THR A 84 9.37 -13.07 -2.32
N ASP A 85 9.96 -13.85 -3.24
CA ASP A 85 9.86 -13.58 -4.68
C ASP A 85 8.42 -13.44 -5.15
N PHE A 86 7.54 -14.35 -4.70
CA PHE A 86 6.13 -14.30 -5.04
C PHE A 86 5.43 -13.06 -4.48
N GLN A 87 5.74 -12.67 -3.24
CA GLN A 87 5.20 -11.44 -2.66
C GLN A 87 5.64 -10.21 -3.44
N ARG A 88 6.93 -10.11 -3.77
CA ARG A 88 7.48 -9.01 -4.58
C ARG A 88 6.82 -8.94 -5.96
N GLN A 89 6.61 -10.08 -6.62
CA GLN A 89 5.91 -10.14 -7.90
C GLN A 89 4.48 -9.62 -7.79
N VAL A 90 3.73 -10.03 -6.76
CA VAL A 90 2.37 -9.52 -6.51
C VAL A 90 2.39 -8.02 -6.25
N TRP A 91 3.30 -7.51 -5.41
CA TRP A 91 3.38 -6.09 -5.09
C TRP A 91 3.79 -5.22 -6.29
N GLN A 92 4.66 -5.73 -7.16
CA GLN A 92 4.96 -5.09 -8.44
C GLN A 92 3.71 -5.02 -9.32
N ALA A 93 2.94 -6.10 -9.42
CA ALA A 93 1.69 -6.11 -10.18
C ALA A 93 0.63 -5.16 -9.58
N LEU A 94 0.58 -4.99 -8.25
CA LEU A 94 -0.29 -4.00 -7.61
C LEU A 94 0.02 -2.57 -8.08
N ARG A 95 1.30 -2.21 -8.19
CA ARG A 95 1.71 -0.86 -8.65
C ARG A 95 1.33 -0.59 -10.10
N GLN A 96 1.01 -1.62 -10.89
CA GLN A 96 0.52 -1.48 -12.27
C GLN A 96 -1.00 -1.28 -12.37
N ILE A 97 -1.74 -1.30 -11.24
CA ILE A 97 -3.16 -1.01 -11.23
C ILE A 97 -3.33 0.51 -11.22
N PRO A 98 -3.95 1.14 -12.22
CA PRO A 98 -4.13 2.59 -12.25
C PRO A 98 -4.96 3.11 -11.06
N MET A 99 -4.74 4.37 -10.70
CA MET A 99 -5.57 5.06 -9.70
C MET A 99 -7.04 5.08 -10.14
N GLY A 100 -7.94 4.72 -9.24
CA GLY A 100 -9.39 4.68 -9.49
C GLY A 100 -9.88 3.38 -10.14
N ALA A 101 -8.96 2.55 -10.65
CA ALA A 101 -9.27 1.22 -11.14
C ALA A 101 -9.17 0.18 -10.01
N THR A 102 -9.94 -0.91 -10.14
CA THR A 102 -9.86 -2.06 -9.24
C THR A 102 -9.66 -3.35 -10.02
N LEU A 103 -9.12 -4.37 -9.36
CA LEU A 103 -9.03 -5.73 -9.86
C LEU A 103 -9.60 -6.70 -8.83
N SER A 104 -10.13 -7.82 -9.29
CA SER A 104 -10.38 -8.97 -8.44
C SER A 104 -9.08 -9.71 -8.09
N TYR A 105 -9.09 -10.45 -6.98
CA TYR A 105 -7.97 -11.35 -6.64
C TYR A 105 -7.67 -12.38 -7.74
N GLY A 106 -8.69 -12.80 -8.51
CA GLY A 106 -8.52 -13.74 -9.62
C GLY A 106 -7.83 -13.11 -10.82
N GLU A 107 -8.21 -11.87 -11.18
CA GLU A 107 -7.53 -11.11 -12.24
C GLU A 107 -6.08 -10.82 -11.86
N LEU A 108 -5.82 -10.43 -10.61
CA LEU A 108 -4.44 -10.23 -10.15
C LEU A 108 -3.63 -11.54 -10.21
N ALA A 109 -4.24 -12.67 -9.85
CA ALA A 109 -3.61 -13.98 -9.96
C ALA A 109 -3.26 -14.36 -11.40
N ALA A 110 -4.17 -14.09 -12.35
CA ALA A 110 -3.88 -14.26 -13.77
C ALA A 110 -2.72 -13.34 -14.23
N ARG A 111 -2.72 -12.07 -13.78
CA ARG A 111 -1.71 -11.07 -14.12
C ARG A 111 -0.30 -11.42 -13.66
N VAL A 112 -0.16 -12.17 -12.56
CA VAL A 112 1.13 -12.69 -12.07
C VAL A 112 1.49 -14.07 -12.61
N GLY A 113 0.76 -14.58 -13.62
CA GLY A 113 1.04 -15.88 -14.24
C GLY A 113 0.69 -17.08 -13.34
N ARG A 114 -0.31 -16.91 -12.47
CA ARG A 114 -0.80 -17.94 -11.53
C ARG A 114 -2.34 -18.00 -11.53
N PRO A 115 -2.99 -18.26 -12.68
CA PRO A 115 -4.45 -18.36 -12.74
C PRO A 115 -4.96 -19.41 -11.72
N GLY A 116 -6.05 -19.09 -11.01
CA GLY A 116 -6.60 -19.93 -9.95
C GLY A 116 -5.96 -19.73 -8.56
N ALA A 117 -4.86 -19.00 -8.43
CA ALA A 117 -4.15 -18.78 -7.17
C ALA A 117 -4.68 -17.59 -6.33
N SER A 118 -5.97 -17.24 -6.45
CA SER A 118 -6.56 -16.05 -5.81
C SER A 118 -6.33 -15.98 -4.30
N ARG A 119 -6.37 -17.12 -3.59
CA ARG A 119 -6.10 -17.19 -2.14
C ARG A 119 -4.65 -16.84 -1.81
N ALA A 120 -3.68 -17.40 -2.55
CA ALA A 120 -2.27 -17.13 -2.35
C ALA A 120 -1.93 -15.66 -2.65
N VAL A 121 -2.51 -15.12 -3.71
CA VAL A 121 -2.41 -13.68 -4.03
C VAL A 121 -3.06 -12.82 -2.95
N GLY A 122 -4.20 -13.22 -2.39
CA GLY A 122 -4.83 -12.51 -1.27
C GLY A 122 -3.94 -12.44 -0.03
N LEU A 123 -3.26 -13.54 0.30
CA LEU A 123 -2.27 -13.57 1.39
C LEU A 123 -1.06 -12.68 1.10
N ALA A 124 -0.55 -12.67 -0.14
CA ALA A 124 0.54 -11.80 -0.56
C ALA A 124 0.12 -10.31 -0.53
N ASN A 125 -1.08 -9.98 -1.00
CA ASN A 125 -1.68 -8.66 -0.94
C ASN A 125 -1.79 -8.16 0.51
N GLY A 126 -2.29 -9.01 1.42
CA GLY A 126 -2.39 -8.72 2.85
C GLY A 126 -1.05 -8.61 3.58
N ALA A 127 0.03 -9.13 2.99
CA ALA A 127 1.38 -9.02 3.53
C ALA A 127 2.13 -7.77 3.06
N ASN A 128 1.51 -6.91 2.25
CA ASN A 128 2.11 -5.66 1.79
C ASN A 128 2.51 -4.76 3.00
N PRO A 129 3.80 -4.40 3.13
CA PRO A 129 4.28 -3.51 4.19
C PRO A 129 4.14 -2.02 3.86
N ILE A 130 3.80 -1.66 2.62
CA ILE A 130 3.76 -0.28 2.14
C ILE A 130 2.33 0.04 1.69
N ALA A 131 1.45 0.40 2.63
CA ALA A 131 0.09 0.81 2.30
C ALA A 131 0.09 2.03 1.35
N ILE A 132 -1.00 2.20 0.60
CA ILE A 132 -1.26 3.32 -0.34
C ILE A 132 -0.30 3.35 -1.55
N VAL A 133 1.00 3.52 -1.32
CA VAL A 133 2.06 3.58 -2.36
C VAL A 133 2.25 2.24 -3.08
N VAL A 134 2.06 1.11 -2.37
CA VAL A 134 1.77 -0.18 -3.02
C VAL A 134 0.26 -0.42 -2.83
N PRO A 135 -0.56 -0.27 -3.89
CA PRO A 135 -1.99 -0.01 -3.72
C PRO A 135 -2.81 -1.31 -3.53
N CYS A 136 -2.57 -2.01 -2.41
CA CYS A 136 -3.28 -3.24 -2.06
C CYS A 136 -4.79 -3.04 -1.78
N HIS A 137 -5.23 -1.80 -1.59
CA HIS A 137 -6.65 -1.43 -1.50
C HIS A 137 -7.40 -1.52 -2.83
N ARG A 138 -6.70 -1.48 -3.98
CA ARG A 138 -7.30 -1.59 -5.32
C ARG A 138 -7.71 -3.03 -5.69
N VAL A 139 -7.45 -4.02 -4.84
CA VAL A 139 -7.85 -5.42 -5.06
C VAL A 139 -9.09 -5.76 -4.25
N ILE A 140 -10.15 -6.25 -4.89
CA ILE A 140 -11.46 -6.50 -4.28
C ILE A 140 -11.99 -7.91 -4.62
N GLY A 141 -13.13 -8.29 -4.04
CA GLY A 141 -13.83 -9.53 -4.43
C GLY A 141 -14.39 -9.43 -5.85
N ALA A 142 -14.51 -10.57 -6.56
CA ALA A 142 -15.04 -10.59 -7.93
C ALA A 142 -16.49 -10.06 -8.04
N ASN A 143 -17.25 -10.09 -6.95
CA ASN A 143 -18.58 -9.50 -6.83
C ASN A 143 -18.57 -8.03 -6.41
N GLY A 144 -17.43 -7.34 -6.48
CA GLY A 144 -17.27 -5.94 -6.06
C GLY A 144 -17.13 -5.73 -4.55
N THR A 145 -17.15 -6.78 -3.73
CA THR A 145 -17.07 -6.63 -2.27
C THR A 145 -15.68 -6.22 -1.79
N LEU A 146 -15.64 -5.24 -0.89
CA LEU A 146 -14.42 -4.91 -0.16
C LEU A 146 -14.17 -5.98 0.90
N THR A 147 -13.09 -6.74 0.72
CA THR A 147 -12.64 -7.76 1.68
C THR A 147 -11.19 -7.51 2.03
N GLY A 148 -10.81 -7.74 3.29
CA GLY A 148 -9.43 -7.74 3.78
C GLY A 148 -8.62 -6.46 3.50
N TYR A 149 -8.17 -5.77 4.55
CA TYR A 149 -7.21 -4.70 4.39
C TYR A 149 -6.31 -4.60 5.61
N GLY A 150 -5.01 -4.39 5.38
CA GLY A 150 -4.01 -4.30 6.44
C GLY A 150 -4.34 -3.25 7.49
N GLY A 151 -4.94 -2.12 7.08
CA GLY A 151 -5.39 -1.04 7.96
C GLY A 151 -6.90 -0.98 8.23
N GLY A 152 -7.64 -2.06 7.95
CA GLY A 152 -9.08 -2.14 8.19
C GLY A 152 -9.99 -1.68 7.03
N LEU A 153 -11.18 -2.27 6.95
CA LEU A 153 -12.13 -2.03 5.85
C LEU A 153 -12.59 -0.56 5.69
N PRO A 154 -12.80 0.24 6.77
CA PRO A 154 -13.16 1.65 6.62
C PRO A 154 -12.15 2.44 5.77
N ARG A 155 -10.85 2.24 6.01
CA ARG A 155 -9.78 2.90 5.25
C ARG A 155 -9.75 2.47 3.79
N LYS A 156 -9.88 1.16 3.54
CA LYS A 156 -9.96 0.63 2.17
C LYS A 156 -11.11 1.26 1.39
N ARG A 157 -12.29 1.36 2.01
CA ARG A 157 -13.47 2.01 1.42
C ARG A 157 -13.19 3.47 1.10
N TRP A 158 -12.62 4.21 2.04
CA TRP A 158 -12.27 5.61 1.85
C TRP A 158 -11.29 5.79 0.68
N LEU A 159 -10.21 5.02 0.64
CA LEU A 159 -9.17 5.12 -0.39
C LEU A 159 -9.74 4.81 -1.79
N VAL A 160 -10.51 3.73 -1.93
CA VAL A 160 -11.15 3.38 -3.21
C VAL A 160 -12.10 4.49 -3.67
N ALA A 161 -12.96 4.98 -2.77
CA ALA A 161 -13.90 6.05 -3.10
C ALA A 161 -13.20 7.37 -3.44
N HIS A 162 -12.11 7.68 -2.75
CA HIS A 162 -11.29 8.86 -3.02
C HIS A 162 -10.69 8.80 -4.44
N GLU A 163 -10.01 7.71 -4.81
CA GLU A 163 -9.42 7.57 -6.14
C GLU A 163 -10.45 7.54 -7.28
N GLN A 164 -11.62 6.96 -7.03
CA GLN A 164 -12.73 6.93 -7.98
C GLN A 164 -13.27 8.32 -8.30
N ARG A 165 -13.40 9.19 -7.28
CA ARG A 165 -13.77 10.59 -7.51
C ARG A 165 -12.74 11.32 -8.35
N LEU A 166 -11.45 11.09 -8.13
CA LEU A 166 -10.38 11.75 -8.87
C LEU A 166 -10.28 11.28 -10.33
N SER A 167 -10.57 10.01 -10.59
CA SER A 167 -10.54 9.43 -11.94
C SER A 167 -11.81 9.71 -12.76
N GLY A 168 -12.83 10.34 -12.17
CA GLY A 168 -14.15 10.50 -12.78
C GLY A 168 -14.94 9.19 -12.91
N ALA A 169 -14.43 8.08 -12.34
CA ALA A 169 -15.09 6.79 -12.33
C ALA A 169 -16.08 6.73 -11.15
N THR A 170 -17.35 7.09 -11.36
CA THR A 170 -18.38 6.97 -10.33
C THR A 170 -18.70 5.49 -10.07
N LEU A 171 -18.48 5.00 -8.85
CA LEU A 171 -19.17 3.81 -8.38
C LEU A 171 -20.65 4.17 -8.16
N ALA A 172 -21.56 3.44 -8.79
CA ALA A 172 -22.91 3.31 -8.29
C ALA A 172 -22.82 2.58 -6.93
N LEU A 173 -22.72 3.33 -5.84
CA LEU A 173 -22.78 2.82 -4.48
C LEU A 173 -23.82 3.64 -3.72
N PHE A 174 -25.09 3.26 -3.87
CA PHE A 174 -25.95 2.71 -2.80
C PHE A 174 -27.07 1.91 -3.47
#